data_AF-A0A9P7VSN9-F1
#
_entry.id   AF-A0A9P7VSN9-F1
#
_cell.length_a   1.000
_cell.length_b   1.000
_cell.length_c   1.000
_cell.angle_alpha   90.00
_cell.angle_beta   90.00
_cell.angle_gamma   90.00
#
_symmetry.space_group_name_H-M   'P 1'
#
loop_
_entity.id
_entity.type
_entity.pdbx_description
1 polymer ?
#
loop_
_entity_poly.entity_id
_entity_poly.type
_entity_poly.pdbx_seq_one_letter_code
_entity_poly.pdbx_strand_id
1 'polypeptide(L)'
;MPPPLRCLGCANHSCPNDATQSCSGCFLVRYCSKACQKEHWKSHKQDCKNPLKSKSWSPTWVTENRKPAFISGPNEANIQQKRWGNMMSIDLINAKNNEGADGICDKDLSLAFIASGDLRNVVRTVNELPEDYIGTLKIVLNDKNPMAVCRNLMILTILGIVEDVEEAAEHALHFWYSVFQPLSYRDHVFPLFSDAPTFQHLDGTPACLTSTTTVYMRWDTDTTYFLISLLAGDEIEFPQAKNALSRTMYAPERIDHRERYYASLRPSHRVAFDAWRRSGILLPFGAMKDHMYVPNRWLFSRQGNLLLYDSSSPLKGWDYNEVVKAGRAHGTTDDDLMGGMFFYVKDQLVEFSKRLRKFKVHIYSYDKDARDLPAILKRDVSSPKSFDRIETSNITDKNYVGLSILSDWGPLLNEANPNAAIIGLFMNWTAWKRAGEAASSKAMYLRARRRMASCKFTVSTCPKFADTDICDSVLGLAPCV
;
A
#
# COMPACT_ATOMS: atom_id res chain seq x y z
N MET A 1 10.36 -21.83 -11.96
CA MET A 1 9.85 -20.69 -11.18
C MET A 1 9.63 -21.14 -9.76
N PRO A 2 9.98 -20.36 -8.74
CA PRO A 2 9.64 -20.73 -7.37
C PRO A 2 8.11 -20.79 -7.22
N PRO A 3 7.57 -21.75 -6.45
CA PRO A 3 6.15 -21.75 -6.10
C PRO A 3 5.83 -20.52 -5.24
N PRO A 4 4.55 -20.12 -5.14
CA PRO A 4 4.12 -19.02 -4.29
C PRO A 4 4.64 -19.20 -2.85
N LEU A 5 5.22 -18.14 -2.30
CA LEU A 5 5.87 -18.17 -1.00
C LEU A 5 4.82 -18.25 0.12
N ARG A 6 4.60 -19.43 0.70
CA ARG A 6 3.66 -19.63 1.82
C ARG A 6 4.28 -19.38 3.19
N CYS A 7 5.59 -19.54 3.33
CA CYS A 7 6.32 -19.20 4.55
C CYS A 7 7.77 -18.84 4.21
N LEU A 8 8.47 -18.21 5.15
CA LEU A 8 9.88 -17.90 4.97
C LEU A 8 10.76 -19.16 5.11
N GLY A 9 11.20 -19.68 3.97
CA GLY A 9 12.19 -20.76 3.90
C GLY A 9 13.60 -20.34 4.34
N CYS A 10 14.52 -21.31 4.35
CA CYS A 10 15.93 -21.06 4.67
C CYS A 10 16.53 -20.00 3.74
N ALA A 11 17.23 -19.00 4.30
CA ALA A 11 17.91 -17.98 3.50
C ALA A 11 19.10 -18.52 2.68
N ASN A 12 19.55 -19.76 2.95
CA ASN A 12 20.38 -20.48 1.99
C ASN A 12 19.47 -21.12 0.94
N HIS A 13 19.33 -20.49 -0.22
CA HIS A 13 18.36 -20.88 -1.25
C HIS A 13 18.61 -22.26 -1.88
N SER A 14 19.81 -22.83 -1.69
CA SER A 14 20.10 -24.23 -2.06
C SER A 14 19.45 -25.25 -1.12
N CYS A 15 18.90 -24.80 0.01
CA CYS A 15 18.27 -25.64 1.02
C CYS A 15 16.73 -25.49 0.96
N PRO A 16 15.98 -26.58 0.73
CA PRO A 16 14.52 -26.52 0.62
C PRO A 16 13.80 -26.48 1.99
N ASN A 17 14.54 -26.56 3.10
CA ASN A 17 13.95 -26.68 4.43
C ASN A 17 13.43 -25.34 4.96
N ASP A 18 12.39 -25.42 5.78
CA ASP A 18 11.89 -24.28 6.53
C ASP A 18 12.92 -23.75 7.52
N ALA A 19 12.87 -22.43 7.74
CA ALA A 19 13.80 -21.76 8.61
C ALA A 19 13.33 -21.81 10.07
N THR A 20 14.18 -22.33 10.96
CA THR A 20 13.86 -22.48 12.40
C THR A 20 14.61 -21.48 13.26
N GLN A 21 15.79 -21.04 12.84
CA GLN A 21 16.70 -20.21 13.65
C GLN A 21 16.94 -18.85 12.99
N SER A 22 16.71 -17.77 13.72
CA SER A 22 16.98 -16.41 13.24
C SER A 22 18.45 -16.05 13.35
N CYS A 23 18.95 -15.25 12.42
CA CYS A 23 20.28 -14.64 12.53
C CYS A 23 20.33 -13.77 13.80
N SER A 24 21.14 -14.15 14.79
CA SER A 24 21.27 -13.44 16.06
C SER A 24 21.86 -12.02 15.93
N GLY A 25 22.45 -11.69 14.78
CA GLY A 25 23.06 -10.39 14.53
C GLY A 25 22.09 -9.32 14.05
N CYS A 26 21.21 -9.65 13.10
CA CYS A 26 20.30 -8.69 12.47
C CYS A 26 18.83 -9.05 12.61
N PHE A 27 18.52 -10.32 12.91
CA PHE A 27 17.16 -10.88 12.92
C PHE A 27 16.40 -10.79 11.59
N LEU A 28 17.00 -10.29 10.50
CA LEU A 28 16.33 -10.13 9.20
C LEU A 28 16.17 -11.42 8.40
N VAL A 29 16.99 -12.44 8.67
CA VAL A 29 16.97 -13.71 7.93
C VAL A 29 16.96 -14.88 8.89
N ARG A 30 16.47 -16.02 8.42
CA ARG A 30 16.40 -17.26 9.18
C ARG A 30 17.01 -18.42 8.41
N TYR A 31 17.42 -19.45 9.13
CA TYR A 31 18.08 -20.64 8.61
C TYR A 31 17.50 -21.90 9.24
N CYS A 32 17.53 -23.01 8.51
CA CYS A 32 17.21 -24.32 9.06
C CYS A 32 18.33 -24.84 9.99
N SER A 33 19.58 -24.41 9.77
CA SER A 33 20.76 -24.88 10.49
C SER A 33 21.91 -23.86 10.50
N LYS A 34 22.86 -24.04 11.43
CA LYS A 34 24.13 -23.28 11.46
C LYS A 34 24.99 -23.51 10.22
N ALA A 35 24.89 -24.68 9.57
CA ALA A 35 25.62 -24.96 8.34
C ALA A 35 25.15 -24.06 7.20
N CYS A 36 23.83 -23.95 7.00
CA CYS A 36 23.24 -23.03 6.03
C CYS A 36 23.58 -21.57 6.33
N GLN A 37 23.61 -21.17 7.61
CA GLN A 37 24.06 -19.83 7.99
C GLN A 37 25.51 -19.57 7.58
N LYS A 38 26.42 -20.53 7.80
CA LYS A 38 27.84 -20.39 7.42
C LYS A 38 28.02 -20.29 5.90
N GLU A 39 27.26 -21.06 5.14
CA GLU A 39 27.29 -21.04 3.67
C GLU A 39 26.78 -19.69 3.12
N HIS A 40 25.62 -19.24 3.58
CA HIS A 40 25.03 -17.95 3.19
C HIS A 40 25.78 -16.73 3.76
N TRP A 41 26.67 -16.91 4.74
CA TRP A 41 27.34 -15.80 5.42
C TRP A 41 28.11 -14.87 4.47
N LYS A 42 28.70 -15.42 3.40
CA LYS A 42 29.50 -14.62 2.45
C LYS A 42 28.69 -13.47 1.83
N SER A 43 27.47 -13.74 1.38
CA SER A 43 26.54 -12.72 0.85
C SER A 43 25.87 -11.93 1.98
N HIS A 44 25.44 -12.59 3.05
CA HIS A 44 24.68 -11.97 4.13
C HIS A 44 25.48 -10.98 5.00
N LYS A 45 26.81 -11.17 5.12
CA LYS A 45 27.66 -10.40 6.04
C LYS A 45 27.54 -8.89 5.84
N GLN A 46 27.41 -8.42 4.60
CA GLN A 46 27.28 -7.00 4.28
C GLN A 46 25.99 -6.41 4.87
N ASP A 47 24.86 -7.10 4.73
CA ASP A 47 23.60 -6.65 5.30
C ASP A 47 23.61 -6.78 6.84
N CYS A 48 24.14 -7.87 7.37
CA CYS A 48 24.20 -8.10 8.82
C CYS A 48 25.09 -7.07 9.55
N LYS A 49 26.13 -6.55 8.88
CA LYS A 49 27.06 -5.54 9.39
C LYS A 49 26.82 -4.14 8.80
N ASN A 50 25.66 -3.91 8.18
CA ASN A 50 25.35 -2.63 7.57
C ASN A 50 25.42 -1.49 8.61
N PRO A 51 26.08 -0.34 8.32
CA PRO A 51 26.17 0.80 9.23
C PRO A 51 24.83 1.34 9.73
N LEU A 52 23.76 1.24 8.92
CA LEU A 52 22.40 1.62 9.31
C LEU A 52 21.89 0.80 10.50
N LYS A 53 22.43 -0.40 10.71
CA LYS A 53 22.12 -1.27 11.84
C LYS A 53 22.81 -0.85 13.14
N SER A 54 23.64 0.19 13.14
CA SER A 54 24.22 0.69 14.37
C SER A 54 23.14 1.33 15.25
N LYS A 55 23.19 1.06 16.56
CA LYS A 55 22.35 1.75 17.55
C LYS A 55 22.73 3.22 17.71
N SER A 56 24.01 3.54 17.47
CA SER A 56 24.54 4.90 17.46
C SER A 56 24.47 5.58 16.10
N TRP A 57 23.81 4.96 15.11
CA TRP A 57 23.60 5.62 13.82
C TRP A 57 22.79 6.90 14.02
N SER A 58 23.29 7.98 13.43
CA SER A 58 22.61 9.27 13.38
C SER A 58 22.61 9.80 11.95
N PRO A 59 21.59 10.59 11.56
CA PRO A 59 21.59 11.23 10.26
C PRO A 59 22.80 12.13 10.03
N THR A 60 23.17 12.29 8.76
CA THR A 60 24.35 13.03 8.31
C THR A 60 24.27 14.50 8.72
N TRP A 61 23.10 15.14 8.64
CA TRP A 61 22.96 16.53 9.08
C TRP A 61 23.20 16.73 10.58
N VAL A 62 22.99 15.68 11.40
CA VAL A 62 23.29 15.71 12.84
C VAL A 62 24.79 15.59 13.06
N THR A 63 25.46 14.68 12.36
CA THR A 63 26.92 14.50 12.50
C THR A 63 27.72 15.69 11.98
N GLU A 64 27.21 16.35 10.94
CA GLU A 64 27.83 17.54 10.33
C GLU A 64 27.42 18.85 11.02
N ASN A 65 26.52 18.79 12.00
CA ASN A 65 25.94 19.97 12.66
C ASN A 65 25.40 21.02 11.66
N ARG A 66 24.69 20.56 10.62
CA ARG A 66 24.11 21.45 9.60
C ARG A 66 22.58 21.47 9.69
N LYS A 67 21.99 22.53 9.16
CA LYS A 67 20.54 22.63 9.00
C LYS A 67 20.09 21.67 7.88
N PRO A 68 19.07 20.83 8.11
CA PRO A 68 18.60 19.88 7.09
C PRO A 68 17.77 20.57 6.01
N ALA A 69 17.83 20.02 4.80
CA ALA A 69 17.20 20.54 3.58
C ALA A 69 15.68 20.64 3.68
N PHE A 70 15.02 19.77 4.46
CA PHE A 70 13.57 19.84 4.67
C PHE A 70 13.12 21.03 5.56
N ILE A 71 14.05 21.82 6.10
CA ILE A 71 13.76 23.04 6.87
C ILE A 71 14.13 24.29 6.07
N SER A 72 15.19 24.25 5.27
CA SER A 72 15.75 25.41 4.56
C SER A 72 15.57 25.40 3.04
N GLY A 73 15.19 24.26 2.45
CA GLY A 73 15.05 24.10 1.01
C GLY A 73 13.69 24.56 0.49
N PRO A 74 13.58 24.93 -0.81
CA PRO A 74 12.29 25.07 -1.45
C PRO A 74 11.51 23.76 -1.34
N ASN A 75 10.20 23.85 -1.08
CA ASN A 75 9.30 22.70 -1.25
C ASN A 75 9.27 22.36 -2.74
N GLU A 76 10.23 21.58 -3.22
CA GLU A 76 10.20 21.10 -4.60
C GLU A 76 8.95 20.24 -4.79
N ALA A 77 8.00 20.80 -5.53
CA ALA A 77 6.82 20.11 -6.02
C ALA A 77 7.27 19.14 -7.11
N ASN A 78 7.90 18.04 -6.73
CA ASN A 78 8.16 16.97 -7.67
C ASN A 78 6.82 16.46 -8.21
N ILE A 79 6.68 16.47 -9.54
CA ILE A 79 5.57 15.91 -10.31
C ILE A 79 5.62 14.39 -10.16
N GLN A 80 5.28 13.91 -8.98
CA GLN A 80 5.18 12.51 -8.63
C GLN A 80 3.71 12.25 -8.27
N GLN A 81 3.20 11.06 -8.60
CA GLN A 81 1.79 10.70 -8.38
C GLN A 81 1.70 9.69 -7.24
N LYS A 82 0.69 9.82 -6.38
CA LYS A 82 0.42 8.81 -5.34
C LYS A 82 -0.10 7.55 -6.04
N ARG A 83 0.65 6.45 -5.95
CA ARG A 83 0.27 5.14 -6.53
C ARG A 83 -0.21 4.14 -5.49
N TRP A 84 0.25 4.33 -4.27
CA TRP A 84 -0.26 3.64 -3.09
C TRP A 84 -1.02 4.70 -2.34
N GLY A 85 -2.23 4.37 -1.90
CA GLY A 85 -3.01 5.36 -1.23
C GLY A 85 -2.42 5.65 0.15
N ASN A 86 -3.00 6.65 0.79
CA ASN A 86 -2.38 7.40 1.88
C ASN A 86 -3.17 7.30 3.20
N MET A 87 -4.01 6.28 3.33
CA MET A 87 -4.90 6.07 4.47
C MET A 87 -4.74 4.65 5.00
N MET A 88 -5.04 4.45 6.27
CA MET A 88 -5.12 3.11 6.84
C MET A 88 -6.24 2.31 6.18
N SER A 89 -6.05 1.00 6.03
CA SER A 89 -7.13 0.12 5.62
C SER A 89 -8.20 0.08 6.69
N ILE A 90 -9.46 0.19 6.27
CA ILE A 90 -10.63 0.22 7.14
C ILE A 90 -11.63 -0.80 6.62
N ASP A 91 -12.22 -1.56 7.54
CA ASP A 91 -13.48 -2.27 7.29
C ASP A 91 -14.62 -1.28 7.44
N LEU A 92 -15.26 -0.93 6.33
CA LEU A 92 -16.35 0.05 6.30
C LEU A 92 -17.61 -0.50 6.96
N ILE A 93 -17.84 -1.80 6.88
CA ILE A 93 -19.06 -2.43 7.39
C ILE A 93 -18.94 -2.57 8.91
N ASN A 94 -17.81 -3.06 9.41
CA ASN A 94 -17.55 -3.31 10.82
C ASN A 94 -18.72 -4.07 11.46
N ALA A 95 -19.11 -5.20 10.83
CA ALA A 95 -20.32 -5.95 11.16
C ALA A 95 -20.37 -6.29 12.65
N LYS A 96 -19.22 -6.62 13.26
CA LYS A 96 -19.10 -6.92 14.68
C LYS A 96 -19.67 -5.85 15.61
N ASN A 97 -19.50 -4.57 15.27
CA ASN A 97 -19.90 -3.45 16.13
C ASN A 97 -21.14 -2.70 15.61
N ASN A 98 -21.64 -3.05 14.42
CA ASN A 98 -22.79 -2.41 13.78
C ASN A 98 -23.96 -3.40 13.67
N GLU A 99 -24.23 -3.98 12.50
CA GLU A 99 -25.37 -4.86 12.23
C GLU A 99 -25.31 -6.23 12.95
N GLY A 100 -24.15 -6.64 13.46
CA GLY A 100 -23.85 -8.00 13.92
C GLY A 100 -23.49 -8.93 12.75
N ALA A 101 -22.66 -9.95 13.03
CA ALA A 101 -22.26 -10.93 12.01
C ALA A 101 -23.47 -11.70 11.47
N ASP A 102 -24.29 -12.28 12.34
CA ASP A 102 -25.49 -13.02 11.93
C ASP A 102 -26.51 -12.11 11.23
N GLY A 103 -26.58 -10.84 11.67
CA GLY A 103 -27.54 -9.86 11.16
C GLY A 103 -27.20 -9.32 9.77
N ILE A 104 -26.05 -9.66 9.19
CA ILE A 104 -25.64 -9.23 7.86
C ILE A 104 -25.53 -10.38 6.84
N CYS A 105 -25.49 -11.64 7.28
CA CYS A 105 -25.20 -12.79 6.41
C CYS A 105 -26.15 -12.91 5.20
N ASP A 106 -27.44 -12.61 5.38
CA ASP A 106 -28.48 -12.76 4.36
C ASP A 106 -28.89 -11.43 3.70
N LYS A 107 -28.24 -10.32 4.05
CA LYS A 107 -28.59 -8.99 3.55
C LYS A 107 -27.80 -8.65 2.29
N ASP A 108 -28.49 -8.12 1.29
CA ASP A 108 -27.84 -7.44 0.17
C ASP A 108 -27.20 -6.14 0.67
N LEU A 109 -25.96 -5.91 0.27
CA LEU A 109 -25.18 -4.74 0.67
C LEU A 109 -24.73 -3.95 -0.55
N SER A 110 -24.82 -2.63 -0.47
CA SER A 110 -24.32 -1.71 -1.49
C SER A 110 -23.25 -0.79 -0.91
N LEU A 111 -22.03 -0.91 -1.40
CA LEU A 111 -20.87 -0.13 -0.96
C LEU A 111 -20.40 0.79 -2.08
N ALA A 112 -19.92 1.98 -1.72
CA ALA A 112 -19.35 2.97 -2.63
C ALA A 112 -17.97 3.42 -2.16
N PHE A 113 -16.98 3.38 -3.05
CA PHE A 113 -15.59 3.85 -2.83
C PHE A 113 -15.27 4.91 -3.88
N ILE A 114 -15.40 6.19 -3.52
CA ILE A 114 -15.61 7.28 -4.49
C ILE A 114 -14.34 7.99 -4.94
N ALA A 115 -13.27 7.87 -4.16
CA ALA A 115 -11.92 8.29 -4.51
C ALA A 115 -10.95 7.15 -4.20
N SER A 116 -11.25 6.00 -4.82
CA SER A 116 -10.59 4.71 -4.58
C SER A 116 -9.27 4.62 -5.33
N GLY A 117 -8.26 5.33 -4.83
CA GLY A 117 -6.92 5.31 -5.41
C GLY A 117 -6.23 3.94 -5.40
N ASP A 118 -6.70 3.02 -4.54
CA ASP A 118 -6.34 1.60 -4.55
C ASP A 118 -7.49 0.75 -3.94
N LEU A 119 -7.32 -0.58 -3.88
CA LEU A 119 -8.34 -1.53 -3.43
C LEU A 119 -8.30 -1.86 -1.94
N ARG A 120 -7.47 -1.22 -1.11
CA ARG A 120 -7.19 -1.76 0.25
C ARG A 120 -8.42 -1.81 1.14
N ASN A 121 -9.29 -0.80 1.05
CA ASN A 121 -10.52 -0.72 1.82
C ASN A 121 -11.57 -1.70 1.31
N VAL A 122 -11.58 -1.96 -0.01
CA VAL A 122 -12.41 -2.99 -0.64
C VAL A 122 -12.01 -4.37 -0.13
N VAL A 123 -10.72 -4.70 -0.25
CA VAL A 123 -10.15 -5.97 0.23
C VAL A 123 -10.46 -6.16 1.72
N ARG A 124 -10.17 -5.14 2.54
CA ARG A 124 -10.40 -5.20 3.98
C ARG A 124 -11.88 -5.43 4.33
N THR A 125 -12.78 -4.68 3.71
CA THR A 125 -14.22 -4.77 3.98
C THR A 125 -14.81 -6.10 3.54
N VAL A 126 -14.41 -6.63 2.38
CA VAL A 126 -14.92 -7.91 1.89
C VAL A 126 -14.37 -9.08 2.71
N ASN A 127 -13.13 -9.02 3.16
CA ASN A 127 -12.53 -10.08 3.98
C ASN A 127 -13.13 -10.16 5.39
N GLU A 128 -13.64 -9.05 5.92
CA GLU A 128 -14.25 -9.01 7.28
C GLU A 128 -15.75 -9.39 7.27
N LEU A 129 -16.34 -9.68 6.10
CA LEU A 129 -17.68 -10.26 6.02
C LEU A 129 -17.69 -11.70 6.58
N PRO A 130 -18.80 -12.11 7.22
CA PRO A 130 -18.98 -13.48 7.72
C PRO A 130 -18.68 -14.53 6.65
N GLU A 131 -18.10 -15.67 7.06
CA GLU A 131 -17.73 -16.74 6.13
C GLU A 131 -18.93 -17.27 5.33
N ASP A 132 -20.10 -17.30 5.95
CA ASP A 132 -21.38 -17.78 5.46
C ASP A 132 -22.26 -16.67 4.87
N TYR A 133 -21.71 -15.51 4.53
CA TYR A 133 -22.46 -14.47 3.82
C TYR A 133 -23.01 -14.98 2.47
N ILE A 134 -24.34 -14.91 2.32
CA ILE A 134 -25.11 -15.37 1.15
C ILE A 134 -25.77 -14.22 0.39
N GLY A 135 -25.76 -13.01 0.95
CA GLY A 135 -26.29 -11.81 0.31
C GLY A 135 -25.55 -11.42 -0.97
N THR A 136 -26.14 -10.52 -1.75
CA THR A 136 -25.51 -9.92 -2.93
C THR A 136 -24.73 -8.68 -2.51
N LEU A 137 -23.43 -8.65 -2.80
CA LEU A 137 -22.60 -7.48 -2.56
C LEU A 137 -22.45 -6.65 -3.84
N LYS A 138 -22.90 -5.40 -3.80
CA LYS A 138 -22.72 -4.42 -4.89
C LYS A 138 -21.68 -3.40 -4.49
N ILE A 139 -20.65 -3.22 -5.30
CA ILE A 139 -19.51 -2.34 -5.03
C ILE A 139 -19.40 -1.33 -6.16
N VAL A 140 -19.51 -0.04 -5.86
CA VAL A 140 -19.16 1.03 -6.78
C VAL A 140 -17.74 1.48 -6.49
N LEU A 141 -16.84 1.37 -7.47
CA LEU A 141 -15.48 1.89 -7.42
C LEU A 141 -15.37 3.10 -8.34
N ASN A 142 -14.84 4.20 -7.84
CA ASN A 142 -14.62 5.40 -8.65
C ASN A 142 -13.29 6.08 -8.30
N ASP A 143 -12.59 6.52 -9.32
CA ASP A 143 -11.51 7.50 -9.20
C ASP A 143 -11.38 8.25 -10.53
N LYS A 144 -11.28 9.58 -10.49
CA LYS A 144 -11.14 10.37 -11.73
C LYS A 144 -9.79 10.20 -12.43
N ASN A 145 -8.83 9.53 -11.79
CA ASN A 145 -7.52 9.25 -12.37
C ASN A 145 -7.58 7.93 -13.17
N PRO A 146 -7.42 7.98 -14.52
CA PRO A 146 -7.43 6.79 -15.36
C PRO A 146 -6.43 5.72 -14.89
N MET A 147 -5.28 6.14 -14.34
CA MET A 147 -4.30 5.18 -13.84
C MET A 147 -4.79 4.42 -12.61
N ALA A 148 -5.53 5.05 -11.70
CA ALA A 148 -6.04 4.38 -10.50
C ALA A 148 -7.08 3.33 -10.88
N VAL A 149 -8.07 3.70 -11.69
CA VAL A 149 -9.15 2.78 -12.12
C VAL A 149 -8.61 1.62 -12.95
N CYS A 150 -7.68 1.86 -13.87
CA CYS A 150 -7.07 0.79 -14.65
C CYS A 150 -6.22 -0.14 -13.77
N ARG A 151 -5.44 0.38 -12.81
CA ARG A 151 -4.66 -0.47 -11.88
C ARG A 151 -5.56 -1.33 -11.00
N ASN A 152 -6.67 -0.78 -10.52
CA ASN A 152 -7.65 -1.53 -9.75
C ASN A 152 -8.26 -2.66 -10.60
N LEU A 153 -8.59 -2.39 -11.86
CA LEU A 153 -9.03 -3.44 -12.79
C LEU A 153 -7.98 -4.53 -12.94
N MET A 154 -6.72 -4.18 -13.21
CA MET A 154 -5.65 -5.17 -13.39
C MET A 154 -5.49 -6.09 -12.16
N ILE A 155 -5.52 -5.52 -10.95
CA ILE A 155 -5.42 -6.30 -9.71
C ILE A 155 -6.62 -7.26 -9.60
N LEU A 156 -7.84 -6.77 -9.81
CA LEU A 156 -9.04 -7.61 -9.81
C LEU A 156 -8.92 -8.73 -10.85
N THR A 157 -8.55 -8.39 -12.08
CA THR A 157 -8.39 -9.34 -13.19
C THR A 157 -7.33 -10.41 -12.87
N ILE A 158 -6.16 -10.05 -12.35
CA ILE A 158 -5.15 -11.04 -11.90
C ILE A 158 -5.74 -11.99 -10.86
N LEU A 159 -6.47 -11.47 -9.88
CA LEU A 159 -7.11 -12.29 -8.84
C LEU A 159 -8.23 -13.18 -9.38
N GLY A 160 -8.87 -12.82 -10.49
CA GLY A 160 -9.97 -13.57 -11.10
C GLY A 160 -9.51 -14.65 -12.08
N ILE A 161 -8.53 -14.35 -12.93
CA ILE A 161 -8.13 -15.23 -14.05
C ILE A 161 -7.12 -16.32 -13.66
N VAL A 162 -6.29 -16.07 -12.64
CA VAL A 162 -5.32 -17.05 -12.16
C VAL A 162 -6.05 -18.00 -11.21
N GLU A 163 -6.08 -19.30 -11.55
CA GLU A 163 -6.89 -20.28 -10.81
C GLU A 163 -6.38 -20.53 -9.38
N ASP A 164 -5.06 -20.69 -9.21
CA ASP A 164 -4.45 -20.85 -7.89
C ASP A 164 -4.46 -19.51 -7.14
N VAL A 165 -5.20 -19.47 -6.03
CA VAL A 165 -5.40 -18.24 -5.25
C VAL A 165 -4.13 -17.71 -4.57
N GLU A 166 -3.15 -18.58 -4.28
CA GLU A 166 -1.85 -18.19 -3.69
C GLU A 166 -0.97 -17.52 -4.74
N GLU A 167 -0.94 -18.09 -5.95
CA GLU A 167 -0.24 -17.52 -7.10
C GLU A 167 -0.87 -16.19 -7.54
N ALA A 168 -2.20 -16.16 -7.66
CA ALA A 168 -2.95 -14.96 -7.98
C ALA A 168 -2.66 -13.82 -7.00
N ALA A 169 -2.69 -14.12 -5.70
CA ALA A 169 -2.42 -13.16 -4.64
C ALA A 169 -0.98 -12.62 -4.68
N GLU A 170 0.01 -13.47 -4.92
CA GLU A 170 1.41 -13.06 -5.02
C GLU A 170 1.68 -12.18 -6.24
N HIS A 171 1.09 -12.52 -7.40
CA HIS A 171 1.15 -11.69 -8.59
C HIS A 171 0.46 -10.34 -8.41
N ALA A 172 -0.74 -10.34 -7.83
CA ALA A 172 -1.47 -9.12 -7.49
C ALA A 172 -0.68 -8.25 -6.51
N LEU A 173 -0.04 -8.86 -5.50
CA LEU A 173 0.83 -8.16 -4.54
C LEU A 173 1.99 -7.48 -5.24
N HIS A 174 2.72 -8.19 -6.10
CA HIS A 174 3.85 -7.61 -6.81
C HIS A 174 3.42 -6.56 -7.84
N PHE A 175 2.29 -6.76 -8.52
CA PHE A 175 1.68 -5.74 -9.37
C PHE A 175 1.34 -4.46 -8.58
N TRP A 176 0.86 -4.62 -7.34
CA TRP A 176 0.47 -3.51 -6.49
C TRP A 176 1.69 -2.78 -5.90
N TYR A 177 2.62 -3.50 -5.26
CA TYR A 177 3.64 -2.92 -4.37
C TYR A 177 5.09 -3.10 -4.82
N SER A 178 5.37 -3.84 -5.91
CA SER A 178 6.73 -4.03 -6.42
C SER A 178 6.95 -3.28 -7.74
N VAL A 179 8.13 -2.68 -7.86
CA VAL A 179 8.67 -2.05 -9.07
C VAL A 179 9.09 -3.09 -10.11
N PHE A 180 9.47 -4.28 -9.65
CA PHE A 180 9.77 -5.43 -10.50
C PHE A 180 8.88 -6.60 -10.14
N GLN A 181 8.40 -7.28 -11.17
CA GLN A 181 7.56 -8.46 -11.12
C GLN A 181 8.39 -9.72 -11.39
N PRO A 182 7.92 -10.89 -10.95
CA PRO A 182 8.53 -12.15 -11.30
C PRO A 182 8.42 -12.43 -12.80
N LEU A 183 9.34 -13.21 -13.36
CA LEU A 183 9.28 -13.64 -14.76
C LEU A 183 7.95 -14.33 -15.13
N SER A 184 7.30 -15.04 -14.19
CA SER A 184 5.94 -15.61 -14.39
C SER A 184 4.93 -14.60 -14.86
N TYR A 185 5.07 -13.35 -14.40
CA TYR A 185 4.09 -12.35 -14.76
C TYR A 185 4.05 -12.20 -16.27
N ARG A 186 5.21 -12.22 -16.93
CA ARG A 186 5.30 -12.15 -18.40
C ARG A 186 4.91 -13.46 -19.07
N ASP A 187 5.40 -14.59 -18.57
CA ASP A 187 5.29 -15.87 -19.30
C ASP A 187 3.98 -16.60 -19.03
N HIS A 188 3.32 -16.31 -17.89
CA HIS A 188 2.12 -17.02 -17.44
C HIS A 188 0.93 -16.08 -17.24
N VAL A 189 1.06 -14.98 -16.51
CA VAL A 189 -0.09 -14.12 -16.17
C VAL A 189 -0.50 -13.20 -17.33
N PHE A 190 0.45 -12.51 -17.95
CA PHE A 190 0.18 -11.53 -19.00
C PHE A 190 -0.54 -12.13 -20.22
N PRO A 191 -0.20 -13.35 -20.71
CA PRO A 191 -0.92 -13.99 -21.81
C PRO A 191 -2.40 -14.24 -21.49
N LEU A 192 -2.77 -14.49 -20.24
CA LEU A 192 -4.16 -14.73 -19.85
C LEU A 192 -5.05 -13.49 -20.01
N PHE A 193 -4.47 -12.28 -20.14
CA PHE A 193 -5.25 -11.07 -20.35
C PHE A 193 -5.95 -11.01 -21.71
N SER A 194 -5.45 -11.69 -22.75
CA SER A 194 -6.16 -11.69 -24.06
C SER A 194 -7.54 -12.36 -23.96
N ASP A 195 -7.64 -13.36 -23.10
CA ASP A 195 -8.83 -14.21 -22.98
C ASP A 195 -9.71 -13.79 -21.79
N ALA A 196 -9.26 -12.83 -20.99
CA ALA A 196 -10.00 -12.39 -19.82
C ALA A 196 -11.25 -11.60 -20.23
N PRO A 197 -12.46 -12.00 -19.77
CA PRO A 197 -13.70 -11.32 -20.13
C PRO A 197 -13.70 -9.83 -19.77
N THR A 198 -12.99 -9.43 -18.71
CA THR A 198 -12.86 -8.02 -18.31
C THR A 198 -12.29 -7.12 -19.40
N PHE A 199 -11.43 -7.63 -20.30
CA PHE A 199 -10.88 -6.84 -21.41
C PHE A 199 -11.70 -6.95 -22.70
N GLN A 200 -12.58 -7.95 -22.80
CA GLN A 200 -13.49 -8.12 -23.95
C GLN A 200 -14.74 -7.23 -23.82
N HIS A 201 -15.09 -6.82 -22.59
CA HIS A 201 -16.31 -6.09 -22.25
C HIS A 201 -16.03 -4.68 -21.69
N LEU A 202 -15.05 -3.97 -22.27
CA LEU A 202 -14.71 -2.58 -21.90
C LEU A 202 -15.74 -1.54 -22.37
N ASP A 203 -16.77 -1.96 -23.11
CA ASP A 203 -17.90 -1.15 -23.56
C ASP A 203 -18.99 -0.97 -22.46
N GLY A 204 -18.75 -1.52 -21.28
CA GLY A 204 -19.65 -1.50 -20.13
C GLY A 204 -20.69 -2.61 -20.13
N THR A 205 -20.61 -3.57 -21.04
CA THR A 205 -21.35 -4.81 -20.88
C THR A 205 -20.82 -5.60 -19.66
N PRO A 206 -21.64 -6.47 -19.04
CA PRO A 206 -21.23 -7.21 -17.86
C PRO A 206 -20.13 -8.21 -18.20
N ALA A 207 -19.02 -8.18 -17.44
CA ALA A 207 -17.91 -9.11 -17.58
C ALA A 207 -17.82 -10.05 -16.37
N CYS A 208 -17.73 -11.35 -16.60
CA CYS A 208 -17.45 -12.30 -15.51
C CYS A 208 -15.97 -12.19 -15.11
N LEU A 209 -15.71 -11.82 -13.85
CA LEU A 209 -14.37 -11.88 -13.28
C LEU A 209 -14.08 -13.27 -12.70
N THR A 210 -15.09 -13.86 -12.06
CA THR A 210 -15.11 -15.23 -11.57
C THR A 210 -16.50 -15.83 -11.87
N SER A 211 -16.77 -17.06 -11.43
CA SER A 211 -18.11 -17.65 -11.53
C SER A 211 -19.20 -16.92 -10.73
N THR A 212 -18.82 -16.15 -9.70
CA THR A 212 -19.77 -15.46 -8.81
C THR A 212 -19.59 -13.94 -8.76
N THR A 213 -18.52 -13.42 -9.38
CA THR A 213 -18.25 -11.98 -9.46
C THR A 213 -18.41 -11.47 -10.88
N THR A 214 -19.23 -10.43 -11.03
CA THR A 214 -19.41 -9.69 -12.28
C THR A 214 -18.89 -8.27 -12.15
N VAL A 215 -18.27 -7.75 -13.20
CA VAL A 215 -17.70 -6.41 -13.24
C VAL A 215 -18.29 -5.62 -14.41
N TYR A 216 -18.59 -4.34 -14.20
CA TYR A 216 -19.16 -3.43 -15.18
C TYR A 216 -18.22 -2.23 -15.37
N MET A 217 -17.68 -2.05 -16.58
CA MET A 217 -16.75 -0.96 -16.91
C MET A 217 -17.51 0.25 -17.45
N ARG A 218 -17.77 1.26 -16.61
CA ARG A 218 -18.52 2.48 -16.98
C ARG A 218 -17.57 3.66 -17.18
N TRP A 219 -16.55 3.43 -17.99
CA TRP A 219 -15.46 4.38 -18.22
C TRP A 219 -15.72 5.28 -19.43
N ASP A 220 -15.07 6.44 -19.45
CA ASP A 220 -14.95 7.22 -20.67
C ASP A 220 -13.99 6.55 -21.65
N THR A 221 -14.21 6.81 -22.93
CA THR A 221 -13.40 6.26 -24.02
C THR A 221 -11.91 6.57 -23.85
N ASP A 222 -11.56 7.74 -23.30
CA ASP A 222 -10.17 8.13 -23.04
C ASP A 222 -9.48 7.22 -22.02
N THR A 223 -10.19 6.80 -20.96
CA THR A 223 -9.65 5.85 -19.97
C THR A 223 -9.46 4.47 -20.58
N THR A 224 -10.39 4.03 -21.42
CA THR A 224 -10.27 2.77 -22.18
C THR A 224 -9.09 2.81 -23.14
N TYR A 225 -8.91 3.89 -23.91
CA TYR A 225 -7.73 4.07 -24.77
C TYR A 225 -6.43 4.12 -23.96
N PHE A 226 -6.46 4.76 -22.80
CA PHE A 226 -5.31 4.82 -21.91
C PHE A 226 -4.89 3.42 -21.44
N LEU A 227 -5.85 2.58 -21.01
CA LEU A 227 -5.62 1.17 -20.68
C LEU A 227 -4.98 0.41 -21.85
N ILE A 228 -5.60 0.46 -23.03
CA ILE A 228 -5.12 -0.24 -24.22
C ILE A 228 -3.69 0.20 -24.56
N SER A 229 -3.41 1.51 -24.47
CA SER A 229 -2.07 2.05 -24.76
C SER A 229 -0.99 1.61 -23.76
N LEU A 230 -1.37 1.27 -22.52
CA LEU A 230 -0.45 0.74 -21.52
C LEU A 230 -0.18 -0.75 -21.72
N LEU A 231 -1.20 -1.51 -22.11
CA LEU A 231 -1.08 -2.94 -22.41
C LEU A 231 -0.28 -3.18 -23.70
N ALA A 232 -0.47 -2.33 -24.71
CA ALA A 232 0.24 -2.40 -25.99
C ALA A 232 1.60 -1.66 -25.99
N GLY A 233 1.96 -1.01 -24.88
CA GLY A 233 3.18 -0.21 -24.80
C GLY A 233 4.43 -1.08 -24.74
N ASP A 234 5.54 -0.56 -25.29
CA ASP A 234 6.83 -1.25 -25.25
C ASP A 234 7.26 -1.58 -23.82
N GLU A 235 7.91 -2.73 -23.67
CA GLU A 235 8.53 -3.12 -22.42
C GLU A 235 9.67 -2.15 -22.07
N ILE A 236 9.82 -1.90 -20.76
CA ILE A 236 10.94 -1.12 -20.26
C ILE A 236 12.08 -2.09 -19.97
N GLU A 237 13.27 -1.77 -20.46
CA GLU A 237 14.47 -2.55 -20.19
C GLU A 237 14.82 -2.52 -18.69
N PHE A 238 15.20 -3.67 -18.13
CA PHE A 238 15.52 -3.78 -16.70
C PHE A 238 16.58 -2.76 -16.23
N PRO A 239 17.72 -2.55 -16.95
CA PRO A 239 18.70 -1.54 -16.56
C PRO A 239 18.13 -0.12 -16.53
N GLN A 240 17.25 0.23 -17.49
CA GLN A 240 16.61 1.55 -17.54
C GLN A 240 15.68 1.75 -16.33
N ALA A 241 14.83 0.76 -16.04
CA ALA A 241 13.94 0.78 -14.87
C ALA A 241 14.72 0.86 -13.55
N LYS A 242 15.83 0.11 -13.45
CA LYS A 242 16.71 0.13 -12.27
C LYS A 242 17.37 1.48 -12.05
N ASN A 243 17.82 2.13 -13.13
CA ASN A 243 18.38 3.48 -13.09
C ASN A 243 17.33 4.52 -12.68
N ALA A 244 16.10 4.42 -13.20
CA ALA A 244 15.01 5.29 -12.78
C ALA A 244 14.68 5.10 -11.28
N LEU A 245 14.62 3.86 -10.79
CA LEU A 245 14.44 3.56 -9.37
C LEU A 245 15.54 4.19 -8.51
N SER A 246 16.80 4.01 -8.90
CA SER A 246 17.95 4.55 -8.16
C SER A 246 17.91 6.07 -8.09
N ARG A 247 17.66 6.74 -9.24
CA ARG A 247 17.54 8.20 -9.30
C ARG A 247 16.44 8.73 -8.37
N THR A 248 15.28 8.07 -8.32
CA THR A 248 14.19 8.50 -7.44
C THR A 248 14.46 8.21 -5.96
N MET A 249 14.93 7.00 -5.62
CA MET A 249 15.07 6.58 -4.22
C MET A 249 16.34 7.11 -3.55
N TYR A 250 17.38 7.41 -4.33
CA TYR A 250 18.71 7.80 -3.87
C TYR A 250 19.19 9.15 -4.42
N ALA A 251 18.28 9.99 -4.93
CA ALA A 251 18.54 11.40 -5.23
C ALA A 251 19.41 12.05 -4.12
N PRO A 252 20.62 12.54 -4.43
CA PRO A 252 21.54 13.11 -3.45
C PRO A 252 20.93 14.26 -2.66
N GLU A 253 20.19 15.14 -3.33
CA GLU A 253 19.48 16.29 -2.78
C GLU A 253 18.37 15.89 -1.78
N ARG A 254 17.94 14.63 -1.78
CA ARG A 254 16.90 14.08 -0.90
C ARG A 254 17.45 13.28 0.27
N ILE A 255 18.76 13.28 0.51
CA ILE A 255 19.39 12.52 1.60
C ILE A 255 18.74 12.82 2.97
N ASP A 256 18.47 14.08 3.27
CA ASP A 256 17.90 14.47 4.56
C ASP A 256 16.48 13.95 4.76
N HIS A 257 15.68 13.92 3.69
CA HIS A 257 14.33 13.39 3.73
C HIS A 257 14.34 11.88 3.96
N ARG A 258 15.26 11.16 3.31
CA ARG A 258 15.43 9.72 3.47
C ARG A 258 15.91 9.36 4.88
N GLU A 259 16.97 10.00 5.34
CA GLU A 259 17.54 9.74 6.66
C GLU A 259 16.61 10.19 7.79
N ARG A 260 15.74 11.17 7.56
CA ARG A 260 14.68 11.55 8.51
C ARG A 260 13.71 10.42 8.75
N TYR A 261 13.35 9.68 7.70
CA TYR A 261 12.56 8.47 7.87
C TYR A 261 13.36 7.37 8.59
N TYR A 262 14.65 7.23 8.33
CA TYR A 262 15.49 6.21 8.99
C TYR A 262 15.67 6.49 10.49
N ALA A 263 15.67 7.75 10.89
CA ALA A 263 15.79 8.17 12.29
C ALA A 263 14.63 7.66 13.16
N SER A 264 13.44 7.45 12.61
CA SER A 264 12.28 6.89 13.33
C SER A 264 12.24 5.36 13.38
N LEU A 265 13.21 4.67 12.74
CA LEU A 265 13.22 3.21 12.63
C LEU A 265 14.22 2.55 13.59
N ARG A 266 13.92 1.30 14.00
CA ARG A 266 14.89 0.46 14.71
C ARG A 266 16.07 0.08 13.79
N PRO A 267 17.22 -0.33 14.34
CA PRO A 267 18.42 -0.53 13.52
C PRO A 267 18.23 -1.56 12.38
N SER A 268 17.60 -2.70 12.63
CA SER A 268 17.34 -3.68 11.57
C SER A 268 16.24 -3.24 10.61
N HIS A 269 15.23 -2.52 11.09
CA HIS A 269 14.20 -1.90 10.24
C HIS A 269 14.80 -0.93 9.21
N ARG A 270 15.82 -0.15 9.58
CA ARG A 270 16.54 0.71 8.62
C ARG A 270 17.17 -0.10 7.49
N VAL A 271 17.81 -1.22 7.82
CA VAL A 271 18.45 -2.10 6.83
C VAL A 271 17.40 -2.76 5.92
N ALA A 272 16.31 -3.26 6.48
CA ALA A 272 15.21 -3.86 5.71
C ALA A 272 14.58 -2.84 4.74
N PHE A 273 14.31 -1.62 5.24
CA PHE A 273 13.74 -0.56 4.44
C PHE A 273 14.70 -0.08 3.34
N ASP A 274 15.99 0.06 3.65
CA ASP A 274 17.01 0.38 2.63
C ASP A 274 17.13 -0.71 1.56
N ALA A 275 17.08 -2.00 1.94
CA ALA A 275 17.07 -3.09 0.97
C ALA A 275 15.84 -3.06 0.05
N TRP A 276 14.66 -2.72 0.58
CA TRP A 276 13.47 -2.48 -0.23
C TRP A 276 13.67 -1.28 -1.18
N ARG A 277 14.21 -0.15 -0.71
CA ARG A 277 14.50 1.01 -1.58
C ARG A 277 15.49 0.69 -2.71
N ARG A 278 16.53 -0.10 -2.43
CA ARG A 278 17.50 -0.55 -3.43
C ARG A 278 16.89 -1.50 -4.45
N SER A 279 16.08 -2.46 -3.99
CA SER A 279 15.53 -3.50 -4.85
C SER A 279 14.27 -3.06 -5.59
N GLY A 280 13.41 -2.28 -4.95
CA GLY A 280 12.07 -1.93 -5.41
C GLY A 280 11.06 -3.07 -5.24
N ILE A 281 11.39 -4.13 -4.50
CA ILE A 281 10.59 -5.36 -4.44
C ILE A 281 10.06 -5.55 -3.02
N LEU A 282 8.75 -5.67 -2.86
CA LEU A 282 8.13 -6.09 -1.60
C LEU A 282 8.24 -7.61 -1.48
N LEU A 283 9.17 -8.09 -0.65
CA LEU A 283 9.45 -9.51 -0.43
C LEU A 283 10.20 -9.67 0.92
N PRO A 284 10.08 -10.82 1.61
CA PRO A 284 10.91 -11.08 2.80
C PRO A 284 12.40 -10.93 2.54
N PHE A 285 13.13 -10.44 3.54
CA PHE A 285 14.52 -10.03 3.37
C PHE A 285 15.41 -11.16 2.85
N GLY A 286 15.19 -12.38 3.38
CA GLY A 286 15.94 -13.59 3.04
C GLY A 286 15.41 -14.39 1.85
N ALA A 287 14.33 -13.96 1.19
CA ALA A 287 13.76 -14.69 0.05
C ALA A 287 14.57 -14.46 -1.24
N MET A 288 14.46 -15.40 -2.18
CA MET A 288 15.13 -15.36 -3.48
C MET A 288 14.55 -14.24 -4.36
N LYS A 289 15.42 -13.43 -4.98
CA LYS A 289 15.01 -12.27 -5.80
C LYS A 289 15.43 -12.40 -7.27
N ASP A 290 16.19 -13.42 -7.63
CA ASP A 290 16.84 -13.55 -8.94
C ASP A 290 15.86 -13.63 -10.11
N HIS A 291 14.62 -14.03 -9.84
CA HIS A 291 13.55 -14.10 -10.83
C HIS A 291 12.71 -12.81 -10.95
N MET A 292 13.02 -11.77 -10.16
CA MET A 292 12.26 -10.52 -10.03
C MET A 292 12.89 -9.38 -10.83
N TYR A 293 12.80 -9.45 -12.16
CA TYR A 293 13.44 -8.47 -13.05
C TYR A 293 12.54 -7.94 -14.17
N VAL A 294 11.24 -8.29 -14.20
CA VAL A 294 10.30 -7.72 -15.18
C VAL A 294 9.80 -6.37 -14.67
N PRO A 295 10.10 -5.23 -15.33
CA PRO A 295 9.64 -3.94 -14.82
C PRO A 295 8.12 -3.81 -14.82
N ASN A 296 7.57 -3.39 -13.69
CA ASN A 296 6.14 -3.15 -13.54
C ASN A 296 5.75 -1.87 -14.31
N ARG A 297 5.33 -2.02 -15.58
CA ARG A 297 5.00 -0.91 -16.51
C ARG A 297 4.08 0.15 -15.91
N TRP A 298 3.22 -0.25 -14.98
CA TRP A 298 2.21 0.57 -14.29
C TRP A 298 2.79 1.52 -13.23
N LEU A 299 4.08 1.42 -12.96
CA LEU A 299 4.83 2.32 -12.07
C LEU A 299 5.80 3.20 -12.84
N PHE A 300 5.75 3.22 -14.17
CA PHE A 300 6.65 4.03 -15.01
C PHE A 300 5.90 4.91 -16.00
N SER A 301 6.45 6.08 -16.34
CA SER A 301 5.95 6.93 -17.42
C SER A 301 6.27 6.31 -18.79
N ARG A 302 5.70 6.86 -19.88
CA ARG A 302 6.11 6.47 -21.24
C ARG A 302 7.59 6.73 -21.52
N GLN A 303 8.20 7.68 -20.81
CA GLN A 303 9.63 8.00 -20.91
C GLN A 303 10.49 7.13 -19.96
N GLY A 304 9.90 6.17 -19.24
CA GLY A 304 10.63 5.30 -18.32
C GLY A 304 10.99 5.95 -16.97
N ASN A 305 10.36 7.06 -16.60
CA ASN A 305 10.55 7.66 -15.26
C ASN A 305 9.68 6.95 -14.23
N LEU A 306 10.22 6.69 -13.03
CA LEU A 306 9.47 6.05 -11.95
C LEU A 306 8.37 7.00 -11.43
N LEU A 307 7.14 6.50 -11.37
CA LEU A 307 5.96 7.23 -10.92
C LEU A 307 5.66 6.95 -9.44
N LEU A 308 6.68 6.96 -8.60
CA LEU A 308 6.57 6.86 -7.14
C LEU A 308 7.28 8.04 -6.49
N TYR A 309 6.83 8.42 -5.29
CA TYR A 309 7.57 9.36 -4.47
C TYR A 309 8.80 8.72 -3.86
N ASP A 310 9.84 9.52 -3.64
CA ASP A 310 10.99 9.15 -2.81
C ASP A 310 10.56 8.73 -1.40
N SER A 311 9.43 9.26 -0.92
CA SER A 311 8.81 8.98 0.37
C SER A 311 7.74 7.89 0.33
N SER A 312 7.48 7.27 -0.82
CA SER A 312 6.57 6.13 -0.92
C SER A 312 7.05 4.99 -0.03
N SER A 313 6.11 4.26 0.57
CA SER A 313 6.40 3.05 1.35
C SER A 313 5.18 2.15 1.33
N PRO A 314 5.32 0.83 1.08
CA PRO A 314 4.20 -0.10 1.10
C PRO A 314 3.59 -0.19 2.51
N LEU A 315 4.36 0.11 3.54
CA LEU A 315 3.91 0.13 4.93
C LEU A 315 2.89 1.26 5.22
N LYS A 316 2.78 2.25 4.33
CA LYS A 316 1.78 3.32 4.46
C LYS A 316 0.41 2.79 4.03
N GLY A 317 -0.38 2.40 5.02
CA GLY A 317 -1.80 2.05 4.83
C GLY A 317 -2.23 0.74 5.46
N TRP A 318 -1.36 0.09 6.22
CA TRP A 318 -1.64 -1.15 6.92
C TRP A 318 -1.19 -1.07 8.36
N ASP A 319 -1.90 -1.77 9.25
CA ASP A 319 -1.59 -1.78 10.67
C ASP A 319 -0.29 -2.56 10.94
N TYR A 320 0.68 -1.91 11.58
CA TYR A 320 1.98 -2.51 11.86
C TYR A 320 1.91 -3.73 12.77
N ASN A 321 0.95 -3.77 13.70
CA ASN A 321 0.79 -4.91 14.60
C ASN A 321 0.28 -6.14 13.84
N GLU A 322 -0.69 -5.96 12.94
CA GLU A 322 -1.17 -7.05 12.08
C GLU A 322 -0.09 -7.50 11.09
N VAL A 323 0.68 -6.55 10.52
CA VAL A 323 1.84 -6.85 9.67
C VAL A 323 2.87 -7.72 10.39
N VAL A 324 3.22 -7.36 11.62
CA VAL A 324 4.18 -8.13 12.44
C VAL A 324 3.61 -9.50 12.81
N LYS A 325 2.32 -9.56 13.16
CA LYS A 325 1.63 -10.81 13.52
C LYS A 325 1.58 -11.79 12.35
N ALA A 326 1.20 -11.33 11.16
CA ALA A 326 1.22 -12.13 9.94
C ALA A 326 2.65 -12.58 9.64
N GLY A 327 3.64 -11.69 9.71
CA GLY A 327 5.04 -12.03 9.55
C GLY A 327 5.47 -13.22 10.43
N ARG A 328 5.16 -13.19 11.73
CA ARG A 328 5.47 -14.31 12.65
C ARG A 328 4.76 -15.61 12.24
N ALA A 329 3.49 -15.54 11.85
CA ALA A 329 2.72 -16.70 11.41
C ALA A 329 3.36 -17.38 10.19
N HIS A 330 3.99 -16.60 9.31
CA HIS A 330 4.69 -17.07 8.12
C HIS A 330 6.20 -17.22 8.33
N GLY A 331 6.68 -17.16 9.57
CA GLY A 331 8.06 -17.42 9.91
C GLY A 331 9.05 -16.30 9.61
N THR A 332 8.61 -15.06 9.42
CA THR A 332 9.52 -13.90 9.48
C THR A 332 9.77 -13.47 10.93
N THR A 333 10.51 -12.38 11.13
CA THR A 333 10.75 -11.79 12.44
C THR A 333 10.15 -10.39 12.49
N ASP A 334 9.98 -9.86 13.71
CA ASP A 334 9.56 -8.47 13.95
C ASP A 334 10.51 -7.43 13.31
N ASP A 335 11.75 -7.82 13.02
CA ASP A 335 12.75 -6.97 12.38
C ASP A 335 12.64 -6.97 10.85
N ASP A 336 12.00 -7.98 10.24
CA ASP A 336 11.72 -8.01 8.80
C ASP A 336 10.30 -7.49 8.50
N LEU A 337 10.10 -6.18 8.69
CA LEU A 337 8.81 -5.53 8.40
C LEU A 337 8.37 -5.67 6.94
N MET A 338 9.32 -5.70 5.99
CA MET A 338 8.98 -5.88 4.57
C MET A 338 8.49 -7.31 4.30
N GLY A 339 9.10 -8.31 4.95
CA GLY A 339 8.59 -9.67 4.93
C GLY A 339 7.24 -9.83 5.60
N GLY A 340 7.04 -9.24 6.77
CA GLY A 340 5.72 -9.22 7.42
C GLY A 340 4.67 -8.55 6.54
N MET A 341 5.02 -7.45 5.89
CA MET A 341 4.14 -6.70 4.99
C MET A 341 3.79 -7.51 3.74
N PHE A 342 4.77 -8.24 3.18
CA PHE A 342 4.52 -9.19 2.09
C PHE A 342 3.47 -10.23 2.49
N PHE A 343 3.68 -10.93 3.60
CA PHE A 343 2.76 -11.99 4.02
C PHE A 343 1.39 -11.45 4.39
N TYR A 344 1.33 -10.33 5.11
CA TYR A 344 0.05 -9.73 5.48
C TYR A 344 -0.80 -9.34 4.26
N VAL A 345 -0.22 -8.64 3.28
CA VAL A 345 -0.97 -8.30 2.06
C VAL A 345 -1.31 -9.53 1.25
N LYS A 346 -0.40 -10.51 1.19
CA LYS A 346 -0.66 -11.76 0.49
C LYS A 346 -1.87 -12.49 1.12
N ASP A 347 -1.91 -12.63 2.43
CA ASP A 347 -3.05 -13.25 3.14
C ASP A 347 -4.36 -12.52 2.86
N GLN A 348 -4.34 -11.18 2.89
CA GLN A 348 -5.51 -10.38 2.55
C GLN A 348 -5.97 -10.62 1.10
N LEU A 349 -5.04 -10.74 0.17
CA LEU A 349 -5.37 -10.99 -1.24
C LEU A 349 -5.80 -12.43 -1.50
N VAL A 350 -5.22 -13.42 -0.80
CA VAL A 350 -5.66 -14.83 -0.85
C VAL A 350 -7.10 -14.94 -0.37
N GLU A 351 -7.42 -14.35 0.78
CA GLU A 351 -8.77 -14.38 1.31
C GLU A 351 -9.74 -13.67 0.37
N PHE A 352 -9.37 -12.49 -0.12
CA PHE A 352 -10.21 -11.73 -1.04
C PHE A 352 -10.46 -12.51 -2.35
N SER A 353 -9.43 -13.16 -2.89
CA SER A 353 -9.52 -14.02 -4.07
C SER A 353 -10.51 -15.18 -3.86
N LYS A 354 -10.51 -15.81 -2.68
CA LYS A 354 -11.51 -16.83 -2.31
C LYS A 354 -12.91 -16.23 -2.22
N ARG A 355 -13.07 -15.07 -1.57
CA ARG A 355 -14.37 -14.40 -1.43
C ARG A 355 -14.95 -13.97 -2.78
N LEU A 356 -14.14 -13.48 -3.72
CA LEU A 356 -14.56 -13.19 -5.08
C LEU A 356 -15.09 -14.43 -5.84
N ARG A 357 -14.68 -15.65 -5.46
CA ARG A 357 -15.18 -16.91 -6.07
C ARG A 357 -16.36 -17.53 -5.31
N LYS A 358 -16.64 -17.05 -4.10
CA LYS A 358 -17.66 -17.60 -3.20
C LYS A 358 -18.88 -16.69 -3.13
N PHE A 359 -18.66 -15.41 -2.90
CA PHE A 359 -19.72 -14.42 -2.74
C PHE A 359 -20.26 -13.98 -4.09
N LYS A 360 -21.54 -13.61 -4.10
CA LYS A 360 -22.17 -12.97 -5.25
C LYS A 360 -21.83 -11.48 -5.25
N VAL A 361 -20.85 -11.09 -6.07
CA VAL A 361 -20.32 -9.72 -6.08
C VAL A 361 -20.57 -9.04 -7.44
N HIS A 362 -21.07 -7.82 -7.42
CA HIS A 362 -21.18 -6.96 -8.59
C HIS A 362 -20.31 -5.72 -8.39
N ILE A 363 -19.29 -5.54 -9.23
CA ILE A 363 -18.35 -4.41 -9.14
C ILE A 363 -18.61 -3.45 -10.30
N TYR A 364 -19.01 -2.22 -10.01
CA TYR A 364 -19.27 -1.16 -10.97
C TYR A 364 -18.11 -0.16 -10.92
N SER A 365 -17.30 -0.12 -11.97
CA SER A 365 -16.12 0.74 -12.04
C SER A 365 -16.41 1.99 -12.87
N TYR A 366 -16.14 3.16 -12.30
CA TYR A 366 -16.31 4.48 -12.90
C TYR A 366 -15.01 5.28 -12.84
N ASP A 367 -14.87 6.25 -13.72
CA ASP A 367 -13.71 7.16 -13.84
C ASP A 367 -14.12 8.64 -13.76
N LYS A 368 -15.15 8.93 -12.97
CA LYS A 368 -15.83 10.23 -12.93
C LYS A 368 -15.33 11.10 -11.79
N ASP A 369 -15.54 12.42 -11.91
CA ASP A 369 -15.40 13.28 -10.74
C ASP A 369 -16.42 12.87 -9.67
N ALA A 370 -15.97 12.83 -8.42
CA ALA A 370 -16.76 12.40 -7.28
C ALA A 370 -18.07 13.18 -7.13
N ARG A 371 -18.13 14.43 -7.60
CA ARG A 371 -19.33 15.28 -7.51
C ARG A 371 -20.34 15.04 -8.62
N ASP A 372 -19.87 14.57 -9.77
CA ASP A 372 -20.72 14.31 -10.94
C ASP A 372 -21.33 12.91 -10.89
N LEU A 373 -20.61 11.94 -10.30
CA LEU A 373 -21.01 10.54 -10.25
C LEU A 373 -22.40 10.31 -9.62
N PRO A 374 -22.83 10.97 -8.53
CA PRO A 374 -24.19 10.79 -7.99
C PRO A 374 -25.30 11.04 -9.02
N ALA A 375 -25.14 12.05 -9.89
CA ALA A 375 -26.11 12.34 -10.94
C ALA A 375 -26.08 11.29 -12.05
N ILE A 376 -24.89 10.76 -12.37
CA ILE A 376 -24.71 9.67 -13.34
C ILE A 376 -25.34 8.37 -12.81
N LEU A 377 -25.07 8.01 -11.55
CA LEU A 377 -25.66 6.85 -10.90
C LEU A 377 -27.18 6.89 -10.89
N LYS A 378 -27.80 8.07 -10.73
CA LYS A 378 -29.26 8.21 -10.84
C LYS A 378 -29.78 7.83 -12.22
N ARG A 379 -29.05 8.14 -13.29
CA ARG A 379 -29.42 7.85 -14.69
C ARG A 379 -29.09 6.41 -15.11
N ASP A 380 -28.02 5.82 -14.58
CA ASP A 380 -27.61 4.45 -14.92
C ASP A 380 -28.51 3.43 -14.22
N VAL A 381 -29.48 2.86 -14.95
CA VAL A 381 -30.49 1.94 -14.41
C VAL A 381 -29.86 0.68 -13.80
N SER A 382 -28.68 0.26 -14.26
CA SER A 382 -28.02 -0.97 -13.82
C SER A 382 -27.30 -0.84 -12.48
N SER A 383 -27.03 0.39 -12.05
CA SER A 383 -26.17 0.67 -10.91
C SER A 383 -26.95 0.86 -9.60
N PRO A 384 -26.31 0.59 -8.44
CA PRO A 384 -26.92 0.82 -7.14
C PRO A 384 -27.36 2.28 -6.98
N LYS A 385 -28.55 2.47 -6.40
CA LYS A 385 -29.16 3.80 -6.18
C LYS A 385 -29.03 4.27 -4.73
N SER A 386 -28.78 3.34 -3.82
CA SER A 386 -28.63 3.56 -2.38
C SER A 386 -27.47 2.73 -1.86
N PHE A 387 -26.77 3.23 -0.84
CA PHE A 387 -25.56 2.63 -0.30
C PHE A 387 -25.61 2.51 1.22
N ASP A 388 -25.21 1.35 1.72
CA ASP A 388 -25.03 1.08 3.14
C ASP A 388 -23.75 1.73 3.66
N ARG A 389 -22.69 1.82 2.85
CA ARG A 389 -21.47 2.55 3.21
C ARG A 389 -20.93 3.31 2.00
N ILE A 390 -20.55 4.56 2.22
CA ILE A 390 -19.91 5.40 1.20
C ILE A 390 -18.58 5.89 1.77
N GLU A 391 -17.48 5.47 1.17
CA GLU A 391 -16.16 6.01 1.47
C GLU A 391 -15.78 7.08 0.45
N THR A 392 -15.30 8.19 0.99
CA THR A 392 -14.92 9.40 0.26
C THR A 392 -13.46 9.74 0.50
N SER A 393 -12.67 8.77 0.96
CA SER A 393 -11.23 8.87 1.15
C SER A 393 -10.81 10.21 1.79
N ASN A 394 -9.73 10.83 1.29
CA ASN A 394 -9.28 12.14 1.73
C ASN A 394 -9.90 13.32 0.96
N ILE A 395 -10.87 13.09 0.05
CA ILE A 395 -11.47 14.19 -0.72
C ILE A 395 -12.41 15.06 0.15
N THR A 396 -12.70 14.64 1.38
CA THR A 396 -13.31 15.47 2.43
C THR A 396 -12.46 16.66 2.87
N ASP A 397 -11.14 16.64 2.64
CA ASP A 397 -10.31 17.80 2.91
C ASP A 397 -10.69 18.99 2.00
N LYS A 398 -10.63 20.21 2.56
CA LYS A 398 -10.99 21.46 1.88
C LYS A 398 -10.20 21.71 0.58
N ASN A 399 -8.96 21.24 0.50
CA ASN A 399 -8.12 21.39 -0.70
C ASN A 399 -8.46 20.41 -1.83
N TYR A 400 -9.49 19.57 -1.65
CA TYR A 400 -10.07 18.73 -2.68
C TYR A 400 -11.54 19.12 -2.89
N VAL A 401 -12.50 18.29 -2.47
CA VAL A 401 -13.94 18.56 -2.59
C VAL A 401 -14.45 19.27 -1.33
N GLY A 402 -13.98 18.84 -0.15
CA GLY A 402 -14.47 19.38 1.12
C GLY A 402 -15.80 18.77 1.54
N LEU A 403 -16.49 19.44 2.47
CA LEU A 403 -17.76 18.98 3.05
C LEU A 403 -18.95 19.02 2.09
N SER A 404 -18.81 19.60 0.88
CA SER A 404 -19.87 19.53 -0.13
C SER A 404 -20.18 18.09 -0.53
N ILE A 405 -19.25 17.16 -0.32
CA ILE A 405 -19.45 15.74 -0.56
C ILE A 405 -20.65 15.17 0.21
N LEU A 406 -20.99 15.74 1.37
CA LEU A 406 -22.16 15.32 2.15
C LEU A 406 -23.47 15.70 1.45
N SER A 407 -23.53 16.84 0.78
CA SER A 407 -24.69 17.24 -0.02
C SER A 407 -24.80 16.41 -1.30
N ASP A 408 -23.66 16.06 -1.90
CA ASP A 408 -23.61 15.31 -3.16
C ASP A 408 -23.95 13.82 -2.93
N TRP A 409 -23.47 13.19 -1.85
CA TRP A 409 -23.59 11.75 -1.57
C TRP A 409 -24.55 11.38 -0.45
N GLY A 410 -24.86 12.29 0.48
CA GLY A 410 -25.83 12.06 1.56
C GLY A 410 -27.18 11.53 1.08
N PRO A 411 -27.77 12.07 0.00
CA PRO A 411 -29.05 11.57 -0.54
C PRO A 411 -29.01 10.15 -1.11
N LEU A 412 -27.83 9.53 -1.23
CA LEU A 412 -27.67 8.15 -1.73
C LEU A 412 -27.40 7.17 -0.58
N LEU A 413 -27.46 7.59 0.69
CA LEU A 413 -27.42 6.67 1.82
C LEU A 413 -28.68 5.81 1.87
N ASN A 414 -28.52 4.55 2.26
CA ASN A 414 -29.63 3.63 2.45
C ASN A 414 -30.39 3.97 3.74
N GLU A 415 -31.51 4.67 3.63
CA GLU A 415 -32.35 5.06 4.77
C GLU A 415 -32.94 3.85 5.53
N ALA A 416 -33.03 2.68 4.90
CA ALA A 416 -33.51 1.46 5.55
C ALA A 416 -32.44 0.80 6.44
N ASN A 417 -31.16 1.14 6.27
CA ASN A 417 -30.09 0.64 7.12
C ASN A 417 -29.72 1.71 8.17
N PRO A 418 -30.01 1.49 9.47
CA PRO A 418 -29.72 2.48 10.51
C PRO A 418 -28.22 2.73 10.73
N ASN A 419 -27.36 1.83 10.22
CA ASN A 419 -25.90 1.99 10.28
C ASN A 419 -25.33 2.61 9.00
N ALA A 420 -26.18 3.05 8.06
CA ALA A 420 -25.70 3.66 6.83
C ALA A 420 -24.85 4.90 7.11
N ALA A 421 -23.66 4.96 6.50
CA ALA A 421 -22.68 6.00 6.84
C ALA A 421 -21.83 6.45 5.66
N ILE A 422 -21.45 7.75 5.69
CA ILE A 422 -20.37 8.30 4.88
C ILE A 422 -19.11 8.36 5.75
N ILE A 423 -18.04 7.75 5.25
CA ILE A 423 -16.74 7.69 5.91
C ILE A 423 -15.75 8.52 5.06
N GLY A 424 -15.03 9.43 5.71
CA GLY A 424 -14.02 10.25 5.06
C GLY A 424 -12.90 10.63 6.03
N LEU A 425 -11.75 10.98 5.47
CA LEU A 425 -10.54 11.32 6.20
C LEU A 425 -10.16 12.77 5.95
N PHE A 426 -10.09 13.54 7.02
CA PHE A 426 -9.40 14.82 7.02
C PHE A 426 -7.90 14.57 7.24
N MET A 427 -7.12 14.55 6.16
CA MET A 427 -5.68 14.29 6.21
C MET A 427 -4.87 15.58 6.34
N ASN A 428 -5.36 16.66 5.73
CA ASN A 428 -4.65 17.93 5.61
C ASN A 428 -5.22 19.01 6.53
N TRP A 429 -6.17 18.69 7.40
CA TRP A 429 -6.88 19.69 8.22
C TRP A 429 -5.97 20.58 9.06
N THR A 430 -4.83 20.06 9.54
CA THR A 430 -3.85 20.79 10.34
C THR A 430 -3.22 21.94 9.57
N ALA A 431 -3.08 21.84 8.23
CA ALA A 431 -2.53 22.91 7.40
C ALA A 431 -3.44 24.16 7.34
N TRP A 432 -4.74 24.01 7.63
CA TRP A 432 -5.71 25.10 7.52
C TRP A 432 -6.30 25.52 8.87
N LYS A 433 -6.16 24.68 9.90
CA LYS A 433 -6.62 24.96 11.26
C LYS A 433 -5.42 25.15 12.16
N ARG A 434 -5.00 26.42 12.35
CA ARG A 434 -3.88 26.79 13.22
C ARG A 434 -3.95 26.13 14.61
N ALA A 435 -5.13 26.06 15.23
CA ALA A 435 -5.30 25.41 16.54
C ALA A 435 -4.94 23.90 16.55
N GLY A 436 -4.91 23.24 15.39
CA GLY A 436 -4.44 21.87 15.23
C GLY A 436 -2.91 21.72 15.20
N GLU A 437 -2.17 22.82 15.02
CA GLU A 437 -0.71 22.81 15.06
C GLU A 437 -0.21 22.88 16.50
N ALA A 438 0.66 21.95 16.91
CA ALA A 438 1.26 22.00 18.23
C ALA A 438 2.05 23.30 18.49
N ALA A 439 2.55 23.95 17.43
CA ALA A 439 3.26 25.22 17.47
C ALA A 439 2.33 26.44 17.70
N SER A 440 1.02 26.29 17.52
CA SER A 440 0.07 27.40 17.66
C SER A 440 -0.14 27.87 19.11
N SER A 441 0.30 27.06 20.09
CA SER A 441 0.26 27.40 21.50
C SER A 441 1.60 27.06 22.15
N LYS A 442 2.25 28.04 22.78
CA LYS A 442 3.50 27.84 23.53
C LYS A 442 3.37 26.74 24.58
N ALA A 443 2.21 26.64 25.23
CA ALA A 443 1.93 25.59 26.21
C ALA A 443 1.82 24.21 25.56
N MET A 444 1.11 24.08 24.44
CA MET A 444 1.00 22.82 23.69
C MET A 444 2.35 22.41 23.09
N TYR A 445 3.11 23.36 22.53
CA TYR A 445 4.44 23.14 22.02
C TYR A 445 5.38 22.62 23.12
N LEU A 446 5.44 23.29 24.27
CA LEU A 446 6.28 22.84 25.39
C LEU A 446 5.84 21.49 25.95
N ARG A 447 4.53 21.18 25.92
CA ARG A 447 3.99 19.88 26.33
C ARG A 447 4.34 18.77 25.34
N ALA A 448 4.18 19.03 24.04
CA ALA A 448 4.60 18.13 22.97
C ALA A 448 6.12 17.88 23.05
N ARG A 449 6.92 18.94 23.25
CA ARG A 449 8.37 18.85 23.42
C ARG A 449 8.76 18.02 24.63
N ARG A 450 8.11 18.24 25.79
CA ARG A 450 8.31 17.40 26.99
C ARG A 450 7.95 15.94 26.74
N ARG A 451 6.84 15.67 26.04
CA ARG A 451 6.44 14.31 25.67
C ARG A 451 7.45 13.65 24.74
N MET A 452 7.90 14.33 23.69
CA MET A 452 8.93 13.85 22.77
C MET A 452 10.27 13.60 23.48
N ALA A 453 10.68 14.48 24.39
CA ALA A 453 11.87 14.29 25.22
C ALA A 453 11.74 13.16 26.26
N SER A 454 10.50 12.86 26.71
CA SER A 454 10.22 11.77 27.65
C SER A 454 10.04 10.41 26.99
N CYS A 455 9.85 10.36 25.66
CA CYS A 455 9.92 9.12 24.91
C CYS A 455 11.33 8.55 25.09
N LYS A 456 11.42 7.37 25.70
CA LYS A 456 12.67 6.63 25.88
C LYS A 456 13.18 6.09 24.54
N PHE A 457 13.47 6.96 23.58
CA PHE A 457 14.46 6.63 22.58
C PHE A 457 15.81 6.82 23.25
N THR A 458 16.52 5.72 23.48
CA THR A 458 17.96 5.74 23.75
C THR A 458 18.67 6.27 22.51
N VAL A 459 18.60 7.57 22.26
CA VAL A 459 19.70 8.27 21.59
C VAL A 459 20.81 8.26 22.61
N SER A 460 21.69 7.27 22.52
CA SER A 460 22.94 7.26 23.28
C SER A 460 23.64 8.59 23.00
N THR A 461 23.68 9.44 24.03
CA THR A 461 24.48 10.67 24.14
C THR A 461 24.30 11.68 23.00
N CYS A 462 23.29 12.54 23.13
CA CYS A 462 23.35 13.87 22.52
C CYS A 462 24.36 14.71 23.32
N PRO A 463 25.46 15.20 22.73
CA PRO A 463 26.32 16.18 23.38
C PRO A 463 25.49 17.42 23.66
N LYS A 464 25.64 18.00 24.85
CA LYS A 464 24.94 19.22 25.28
C LYS A 464 25.10 20.31 24.21
N PHE A 465 24.06 20.56 23.41
CA PHE A 465 23.95 21.77 22.60
C PHE A 465 23.57 22.91 23.54
N ALA A 466 24.57 23.66 24.00
CA ALA A 466 24.38 25.01 24.49
C ALA A 466 24.24 25.91 23.24
N ASP A 467 23.00 26.03 22.74
CA ASP A 467 22.43 27.21 22.08
C ASP A 467 21.11 26.84 21.36
N THR A 468 20.07 27.61 21.65
CA THR A 468 18.65 27.22 21.64
C THR A 468 17.85 27.58 20.38
N ASP A 469 18.32 27.24 19.18
CA ASP A 469 17.49 27.40 17.96
C ASP A 469 17.53 26.19 17.00
N ILE A 470 18.53 25.32 17.10
CA ILE A 470 18.73 24.21 16.15
C ILE A 470 17.97 22.95 16.59
N CYS A 471 17.87 22.68 17.90
CA CYS A 471 17.09 21.55 18.44
C CYS A 471 15.57 21.70 18.22
N ASP A 472 15.07 22.93 18.20
CA ASP A 472 13.62 23.22 18.19
C ASP A 472 12.95 22.97 16.83
N SER A 473 13.74 22.84 15.75
CA SER A 473 13.26 22.60 14.39
C SER A 473 13.35 21.13 13.93
N VAL A 474 14.23 20.33 14.56
CA VAL A 474 14.51 18.93 14.17
C VAL A 474 13.68 17.92 14.96
N LEU A 475 13.40 18.19 16.25
CA LEU A 475 12.65 17.27 17.11
C LEU A 475 11.12 17.41 16.98
N GLY A 476 10.62 18.53 16.44
CA GLY A 476 9.19 18.84 16.39
C GLY A 476 8.34 18.07 15.39
N LEU A 477 8.94 17.22 14.55
CA LEU A 477 8.24 16.65 13.38
C LEU A 477 8.53 15.15 13.14
N ALA A 478 8.99 14.42 14.15
CA ALA A 478 9.02 12.95 14.12
C ALA A 478 7.75 12.43 14.81
N PRO A 479 6.80 11.79 14.10
CA PRO A 479 5.76 11.05 14.78
C PRO A 479 6.43 9.94 15.61
N CYS A 480 6.12 9.89 16.89
CA CYS A 480 6.37 8.69 17.68
C CYS A 480 5.52 7.58 17.07
N VAL A 481 6.18 6.51 16.64
CA VAL A 481 5.52 5.24 16.30
C VAL A 481 4.95 4.63 17.57
#